data_AF-A0A7G7KHM1-F1
#
_entry.id   AF-A0A7G7KHM1-F1
#
_cell.length_a   1.000
_cell.length_b   1.000
_cell.length_c   1.000
_cell.angle_alpha   90.00
_cell.angle_beta   90.00
_cell.angle_gamma   90.00
#
_symmetry.space_group_name_H-M   'P 1'
#
loop_
_entity.id
_entity.type
_entity.pdbx_description
1 polymer ?
#
loop_
_entity_poly.entity_id
_entity_poly.type
_entity_poly.pdbx_seq_one_letter_code
_entity_poly.pdbx_strand_id
1 'polypeptide(L)' 'MSVKQRTYRGVAYDANQHEQPSQTKVDHTYRGQHYEAPLRHESADADASVELHYRGNTYQHRQAEASQQANR' A
#
# COMPACT_ATOMS: atom_id res chain seq x y z
N MET A 1 17.27 -0.56 16.28
CA MET A 1 16.63 -0.91 14.99
C MET A 1 17.30 -0.09 13.89
N SER A 2 17.90 -0.73 12.87
CA SER A 2 18.57 -0.02 11.78
C SER A 2 17.54 0.34 10.70
N VAL A 3 17.37 1.64 10.42
CA VAL A 3 16.48 2.11 9.37
C VAL A 3 17.18 1.85 8.04
N LYS A 4 16.77 0.78 7.33
CA LYS A 4 17.23 0.55 5.95
C LYS A 4 16.73 1.70 5.08
N GLN A 5 17.63 2.57 4.64
CA GLN A 5 17.34 3.55 3.60
C GLN A 5 16.89 2.81 2.34
N ARG A 6 15.76 3.22 1.79
CA ARG A 6 15.24 2.67 0.54
C ARG A 6 16.02 3.33 -0.61
N THR A 7 16.12 2.66 -1.74
CA THR A 7 16.78 3.23 -2.93
C THR A 7 15.79 3.19 -4.09
N TYR A 8 15.56 4.33 -4.74
CA TYR A 8 14.73 4.43 -5.93
C TYR A 8 15.56 4.98 -7.09
N ARG A 9 15.65 4.23 -8.19
CA ARG A 9 16.47 4.56 -9.38
C ARG A 9 17.93 4.93 -9.05
N GLY A 10 18.53 4.25 -8.06
CA GLY A 10 19.92 4.49 -7.64
C GLY A 10 20.12 5.68 -6.68
N VAL A 11 19.05 6.40 -6.33
CA VAL A 11 19.09 7.51 -5.36
C VAL A 11 18.55 7.05 -4.01
N ALA A 12 19.23 7.42 -2.93
CA ALA A 12 18.75 7.17 -1.57
C ALA A 12 17.41 7.89 -1.36
N TYR A 13 16.39 7.12 -1.01
CA TYR A 13 15.03 7.54 -0.80
C TYR A 13 14.71 7.50 0.69
N ASP A 14 14.54 8.68 1.27
CA ASP A 14 14.01 8.85 2.62
C ASP A 14 12.51 9.16 2.54
N ALA A 15 11.68 8.20 2.97
CA ALA A 15 10.24 8.36 2.96
C ALA A 15 9.75 9.46 3.93
N ASN A 16 10.54 9.79 4.96
CA ASN A 16 10.17 10.78 5.97
C ASN A 16 10.43 12.23 5.52
N GLN A 17 11.23 12.42 4.46
CA GLN A 17 11.52 13.75 3.91
C GLN A 17 10.56 14.16 2.79
N HIS A 18 9.60 13.31 2.44
CA HIS A 18 8.65 13.65 1.39
C HIS A 18 7.64 14.69 1.91
N GLU A 19 7.61 15.86 1.26
CA GLU A 19 6.54 16.84 1.49
C GLU A 19 5.19 16.17 1.30
N GLN A 20 4.33 16.30 2.29
CA GLN A 20 3.00 15.71 2.24
C GLN A 20 2.11 16.60 1.36
N PRO A 21 1.28 16.01 0.48
CA PRO A 21 0.30 16.77 -0.28
C PRO A 21 -0.64 17.56 0.64
N SER A 22 -1.14 18.69 0.14
CA SER A 22 -2.09 19.50 0.89
C SER A 22 -3.38 18.74 1.21
N GLN A 23 -3.95 19.02 2.38
CA GLN A 23 -5.31 18.61 2.75
C GLN A 23 -6.38 19.57 2.20
N THR A 24 -5.98 20.69 1.58
CA THR A 24 -6.91 21.59 0.91
C THR A 24 -7.58 20.82 -0.23
N LYS A 25 -8.90 20.92 -0.29
CA LYS A 25 -9.68 20.36 -1.38
C LYS A 25 -9.28 21.01 -2.70
N VAL A 26 -9.15 20.19 -3.74
CA VAL A 26 -8.87 20.65 -5.10
C VAL A 26 -10.08 20.34 -5.96
N ASP A 27 -10.58 21.35 -6.66
CA ASP A 27 -11.59 21.16 -7.70
C ASP A 27 -10.90 20.59 -8.94
N HIS A 28 -11.31 19.38 -9.35
CA HIS A 28 -10.87 18.79 -10.60
C HIS A 28 -12.06 18.32 -11.42
N THR A 29 -12.05 18.70 -12.70
CA THR A 29 -13.05 18.24 -13.67
C THR A 29 -12.48 17.04 -14.44
N TYR A 30 -13.11 15.87 -14.29
CA TYR A 30 -12.80 14.69 -15.09
C TYR A 30 -14.02 14.29 -15.90
N ARG A 31 -13.89 14.31 -17.24
CA ARG A 31 -14.99 14.01 -18.19
C ARG A 31 -16.28 14.82 -17.94
N GLY A 32 -16.13 16.09 -17.56
CA GLY A 32 -17.25 16.97 -17.26
C GLY A 32 -17.90 16.74 -15.89
N GLN A 33 -17.38 15.82 -15.07
CA GLN A 33 -17.79 15.65 -13.68
C GLN A 33 -16.82 16.41 -12.77
N HIS A 34 -17.37 17.19 -11.84
CA HIS A 34 -16.58 17.89 -10.83
C HIS A 34 -16.38 17.01 -9.60
N TYR A 35 -15.14 17.00 -9.14
CA TYR A 35 -14.75 16.27 -7.96
C TYR A 35 -13.96 17.21 -7.06
N GLU A 36 -14.39 17.27 -5.81
CA GLU A 36 -13.80 18.16 -4.81
C GLU A 36 -13.21 17.29 -3.69
N ALA A 37 -11.95 16.91 -3.84
CA ALA A 37 -11.25 16.04 -2.90
C ALA A 37 -9.85 16.59 -2.58
N PRO A 38 -9.36 16.45 -1.33
CA PRO A 38 -7.97 16.71 -1.00
C PRO A 38 -7.03 15.77 -1.76
N LEU A 39 -5.82 16.25 -2.08
CA LEU A 39 -4.77 15.41 -2.68
C LEU A 39 -4.20 14.39 -1.68
N ARG A 40 -4.27 14.72 -0.39
CA ARG A 40 -3.88 13.80 0.68
C ARG A 40 -5.05 12.89 1.04
N HIS A 41 -4.88 11.60 0.79
CA HIS A 41 -5.81 10.57 1.23
C HIS A 41 -5.47 10.14 2.67
N GLU A 42 -6.34 10.46 3.62
CA GLU A 42 -6.31 9.83 4.95
C GLU A 42 -6.89 8.43 4.79
N SER A 43 -6.08 7.40 5.08
CA SER A 43 -6.56 6.02 5.09
C SER A 43 -7.65 5.89 6.14
N ALA A 44 -8.83 5.42 5.75
CA ALA A 44 -9.83 4.98 6.72
C ALA A 44 -9.28 3.80 7.52
N ASP A 45 -9.79 3.63 8.75
CA ASP A 45 -9.48 2.46 9.55
C ASP A 45 -9.82 1.19 8.77
N ALA A 46 -8.90 0.22 8.82
CA ALA A 46 -9.10 -1.05 8.12
C ALA A 46 -10.33 -1.75 8.70
N ASP A 47 -11.31 -2.05 7.84
CA ASP A 47 -12.46 -2.85 8.22
C ASP A 47 -12.02 -4.30 8.41
N ALA A 48 -11.99 -4.75 9.67
CA ALA A 48 -11.59 -6.11 10.03
C ALA A 48 -12.57 -7.19 9.54
N SER A 49 -13.76 -6.80 9.06
CA SER A 49 -14.73 -7.73 8.46
C SER A 49 -14.46 -8.04 6.98
N VAL A 50 -13.59 -7.25 6.32
CA VAL A 50 -13.27 -7.40 4.90
C VAL A 50 -11.98 -8.20 4.73
N GLU A 51 -12.12 -9.47 4.33
CA GLU A 51 -10.98 -10.33 4.00
C GLU A 51 -10.61 -10.21 2.52
N LEU A 52 -9.44 -9.63 2.24
CA LEU A 52 -8.91 -9.50 0.87
C LEU A 52 -8.15 -10.76 0.48
N HIS A 53 -8.78 -11.62 -0.32
CA HIS A 53 -8.12 -12.80 -0.89
C HIS A 53 -7.31 -12.42 -2.14
N TYR A 54 -6.00 -12.22 -1.99
CA TYR A 54 -5.11 -12.08 -3.13
C TYR A 54 -4.97 -13.42 -3.85
N ARG A 55 -5.14 -13.45 -5.18
CA ARG A 55 -5.06 -14.69 -5.99
C ARG A 55 -3.72 -15.45 -5.85
N GLY A 56 -2.67 -14.81 -5.34
CA GLY A 56 -1.38 -15.43 -5.00
C GLY A 56 -1.33 -16.22 -3.69
N ASN A 57 -2.37 -16.20 -2.85
CA ASN A 57 -2.39 -16.95 -1.58
C ASN A 57 -2.38 -18.48 -1.75
N THR A 58 -2.73 -18.98 -2.94
CA THR A 58 -2.59 -20.41 -3.27
C THR A 58 -1.13 -20.86 -3.25
N TYR A 59 -0.18 -19.96 -3.48
CA TYR A 59 1.25 -20.29 -3.44
C TYR A 59 1.77 -20.38 -2.01
N GLN A 60 1.34 -19.47 -1.13
CA GLN A 60 1.73 -19.49 0.29
C GLN A 60 1.13 -20.69 1.03
N HIS A 61 -0.12 -21.05 0.72
CA HIS A 61 -0.75 -22.25 1.27
C HIS A 61 -0.01 -23.52 0.86
N ARG A 62 0.29 -23.68 -0.44
CA ARG A 62 1.04 -24.85 -0.94
C ARG A 62 2.47 -24.91 -0.40
N GLN A 63 3.11 -23.77 -0.17
CA GLN A 63 4.44 -23.75 0.46
C GLN A 63 4.38 -24.20 1.93
N ALA A 64 3.36 -23.78 2.68
CA ALA A 64 3.14 -24.22 4.06
C ALA A 64 2.79 -25.71 4.16
N GLU A 65 1.99 -26.23 3.22
CA GLU A 65 1.70 -27.67 3.12
C GLU A 65 2.96 -28.48 2.76
N ALA A 66 3.77 -27.99 1.82
CA ALA A 66 5.01 -28.66 1.40
C ALA A 66 6.07 -28.69 2.52
N SER A 67 6.19 -27.64 3.32
CA SER A 67 7.12 -27.62 4.47
C SER A 67 6.68 -28.53 5.62
N GLN A 68 5.37 -28.76 5.77
CA GLN A 68 4.83 -29.75 6.72
C GLN A 68 5.05 -31.20 6.26
N GLN A 69 5.05 -31.46 4.94
CA GLN A 69 5.31 -32.79 4.39
C GLN A 69 6.80 -33.17 4.39
N ALA A 70 7.71 -32.21 4.23
CA ALA A 70 9.16 -32.46 4.24
C ALA A 70 9.75 -32.72 5.64
N ASN A 71 9.01 -32.41 6.71
CA ASN A 71 9.40 -32.65 8.10
C ASN A 71 8.74 -33.91 8.71
N ARG A 72 8.27 -34.84 7.88
CA ARG A 72 7.79 -36.18 8.29
C ARG A 72 8.74 -37.26 7.83
#